data_AF-A0A0G1HX02-F1
#
_entry.id   AF-A0A0G1HX02-F1
#
_cell.length_a   1.000
_cell.length_b   1.000
_cell.length_c   1.000
_cell.angle_alpha   90.00
_cell.angle_beta   90.00
_cell.angle_gamma   90.00
#
_symmetry.space_group_name_H-M   'P 1'
#
loop_
_entity.id
_entity.type
_entity.pdbx_description
1 polymer ?
#
loop_
_entity_poly.entity_id
_entity_poly.type
_entity_poly.pdbx_seq_one_letter_code
_entity_poly.pdbx_strand_id
1 'polypeptide(L)'
;MEKTNRRQNKRYGWLVFFALINWVAIGLVIWKVDPDLIKDFIVPGSYLPMTLLVLGGIFWLLSILFMSSSTALRWAVGITMFLELRVLGLGSILNGILILGLLVSWEVYTHKSRTQGIENSRLQDGEEN
;
A
#
# COMPACT_ATOMS: atom_id res chain seq x y z
N MET A 1 18.06 12.12 -23.76
CA MET A 1 17.63 11.63 -22.42
C MET A 1 16.82 12.67 -21.60
N GLU A 2 16.42 13.81 -22.16
CA GLU A 2 15.78 14.90 -21.38
C GLU A 2 14.22 14.81 -21.29
N LYS A 3 13.57 14.11 -22.23
CA LYS A 3 12.10 13.97 -22.25
C LYS A 3 11.54 13.06 -21.14
N THR A 4 12.35 12.16 -20.57
CA THR A 4 11.91 11.21 -19.52
C THR A 4 11.71 11.90 -18.17
N ASN A 5 12.60 12.82 -17.78
CA ASN A 5 12.52 13.54 -16.50
C ASN A 5 11.25 14.40 -16.38
N ARG A 6 10.83 15.09 -17.46
CA ARG A 6 9.57 15.88 -17.44
C ARG A 6 8.32 15.00 -17.26
N ARG A 7 8.32 13.77 -17.76
CA ARG A 7 7.18 12.84 -17.59
C ARG A 7 7.10 12.29 -16.17
N GLN A 8 8.24 12.00 -15.55
CA GLN A 8 8.28 11.52 -14.15
C GLN A 8 7.84 12.61 -13.16
N ASN A 9 8.32 13.85 -13.32
CA ASN A 9 7.92 14.97 -12.44
C ASN A 9 6.42 15.29 -12.51
N LYS A 10 5.80 15.19 -13.70
CA LYS A 10 4.34 15.36 -13.83
C LYS A 10 3.57 14.29 -13.07
N ARG A 11 3.98 13.01 -13.15
CA ARG A 11 3.31 11.91 -12.42
C ARG A 11 3.48 12.04 -10.90
N TYR A 12 4.64 12.50 -10.45
CA TYR A 12 4.91 12.73 -9.03
C TYR A 12 4.06 13.86 -8.45
N GLY A 13 3.86 14.96 -9.20
CA GLY A 13 2.95 16.04 -8.78
C GLY A 13 1.51 15.58 -8.59
N TRP A 14 1.01 14.72 -9.48
CA TRP A 14 -0.33 14.11 -9.33
C TRP A 14 -0.42 13.19 -8.11
N LEU A 15 0.61 12.38 -7.84
CA LEU A 15 0.66 11.52 -6.65
C LEU A 15 0.55 12.33 -5.35
N VAL A 16 1.33 13.41 -5.24
CA VAL A 16 1.29 14.31 -4.07
C VAL A 16 -0.07 14.98 -3.95
N PHE A 17 -0.67 15.42 -5.05
CA PHE A 17 -2.01 16.01 -5.05
C PHE A 17 -3.08 15.04 -4.53
N PHE A 18 -3.11 13.79 -5.00
CA PHE A 18 -4.03 12.79 -4.47
C PHE A 18 -3.76 12.44 -3.01
N ALA A 19 -2.49 12.39 -2.60
CA ALA A 19 -2.12 12.18 -1.20
C ALA A 19 -2.68 13.30 -0.31
N LEU A 20 -2.50 14.57 -0.71
CA LEU A 20 -3.01 15.72 0.03
C LEU A 20 -4.53 15.70 0.14
N ILE A 21 -5.25 15.44 -0.96
CA ILE A 21 -6.71 15.32 -0.94
C ILE A 21 -7.15 14.21 0.02
N ASN A 22 -6.49 13.05 -0.03
CA ASN A 22 -6.85 11.92 0.82
C ASN A 22 -6.62 12.25 2.31
N TRP A 23 -5.51 12.91 2.65
CA TRP A 23 -5.24 13.38 4.02
C TRP A 23 -6.22 14.45 4.51
N VAL A 24 -6.62 15.37 3.63
CA VAL A 24 -7.68 16.35 3.93
C VAL A 24 -9.01 15.63 4.18
N ALA A 25 -9.36 14.63 3.37
CA ALA A 25 -10.56 13.84 3.57
C ALA A 25 -10.55 13.08 4.91
N ILE A 26 -9.42 12.48 5.29
CA ILE A 26 -9.25 11.85 6.61
C ILE A 26 -9.48 12.88 7.72
N GLY A 27 -8.87 14.06 7.62
CA GLY A 27 -9.04 15.14 8.59
C GLY A 27 -10.50 15.62 8.72
N LEU A 28 -11.20 15.75 7.59
CA LEU A 28 -12.63 16.12 7.58
C LEU A 28 -13.51 15.04 8.21
N VAL A 29 -13.22 13.76 7.96
CA VAL A 29 -13.96 12.65 8.58
C VAL A 29 -13.75 12.65 10.09
N ILE A 30 -12.51 12.79 10.55
CA ILE A 30 -12.20 12.87 11.99
C ILE A 30 -12.88 14.07 12.65
N TRP A 31 -12.95 15.21 11.96
CA TRP A 31 -13.51 16.44 12.54
C TRP A 31 -15.04 16.48 12.54
N LYS A 32 -15.68 15.92 11.50
CA LYS A 32 -17.09 16.16 11.21
C LYS A 32 -17.98 14.93 11.35
N VAL A 33 -17.38 13.74 11.42
CA VAL A 33 -18.14 12.49 11.46
C VAL A 33 -17.92 11.81 12.80
N ASP A 34 -19.00 11.64 13.55
CA ASP A 34 -18.96 10.86 14.78
C ASP A 34 -18.60 9.39 14.47
N PRO A 35 -17.63 8.80 15.18
CA PRO A 35 -17.18 7.43 14.91
C PRO A 35 -18.29 6.40 15.09
N ASP A 36 -19.27 6.69 15.96
CA ASP A 36 -20.44 5.83 16.18
C ASP A 36 -21.41 5.83 14.99
N LEU A 37 -21.40 6.85 14.13
CA LEU A 37 -22.24 6.89 12.92
C LEU A 37 -21.65 6.08 11.75
N ILE A 38 -20.34 5.80 11.75
CA ILE A 38 -19.64 5.07 10.67
C ILE A 38 -19.53 3.57 10.96
N LYS A 39 -19.63 3.18 12.23
CA LYS A 39 -19.34 1.85 12.77
C LYS A 39 -20.16 0.70 12.16
N ASP A 40 -21.29 1.00 11.51
CA ASP A 40 -22.24 -0.02 11.03
C ASP A 40 -22.64 0.13 9.55
N PHE A 41 -21.87 0.87 8.75
CA PHE A 41 -22.30 1.18 7.37
C PHE A 41 -22.30 -0.06 6.42
N ILE A 42 -21.50 -1.09 6.72
CA ILE A 42 -21.37 -2.29 5.86
C ILE A 42 -21.38 -3.59 6.68
N VAL A 43 -20.63 -3.67 7.79
CA VAL A 43 -20.61 -4.81 8.72
C VAL A 43 -20.79 -4.28 10.14
N PRO A 44 -21.68 -4.85 10.97
CA PRO A 44 -21.90 -4.41 12.34
C PRO A 44 -20.58 -4.42 13.13
N GLY A 45 -20.20 -3.28 13.71
CA GLY A 45 -18.97 -3.14 14.48
C GLY A 45 -17.68 -2.99 13.65
N SER A 46 -17.77 -2.84 12.33
CA SER A 46 -16.59 -2.65 11.47
C SER A 46 -16.38 -1.19 11.08
N TYR A 47 -15.14 -0.72 11.20
CA TYR A 47 -14.75 0.63 10.79
C TYR A 47 -14.29 0.68 9.32
N LEU A 48 -14.80 -0.21 8.46
CA LEU A 48 -14.33 -0.43 7.08
C LEU A 48 -14.17 0.84 6.23
N PRO A 49 -15.13 1.81 6.21
CA PRO A 49 -14.95 3.04 5.45
C PRO A 49 -13.74 3.86 5.94
N MET A 50 -13.52 3.90 7.25
CA MET A 50 -12.37 4.57 7.87
C MET A 50 -11.08 3.81 7.55
N THR A 51 -11.09 2.49 7.65
CA THR A 51 -9.96 1.62 7.34
C THR A 51 -9.53 1.75 5.88
N LEU A 52 -10.47 1.86 4.94
CA LEU A 52 -10.18 2.12 3.52
C LEU A 52 -9.58 3.50 3.28
N LEU A 53 -10.06 4.53 3.98
CA LEU A 53 -9.47 5.87 3.91
C LEU A 53 -8.03 5.86 4.42
N VAL A 54 -7.79 5.22 5.57
CA VAL A 54 -6.45 5.09 6.16
C VAL A 54 -5.53 4.25 5.25
N LEU A 55 -6.04 3.15 4.68
CA LEU A 55 -5.32 2.36 3.69
C LEU A 55 -4.87 3.22 2.51
N GLY A 56 -5.78 4.05 1.98
CA GLY A 56 -5.48 5.00 0.92
C GLY A 56 -4.39 5.99 1.32
N GLY A 57 -4.49 6.59 2.51
CA GLY A 57 -3.52 7.56 3.01
C GLY A 57 -2.13 6.96 3.19
N ILE A 58 -2.05 5.77 3.78
CA ILE A 58 -0.81 5.00 3.95
C ILE A 58 -0.25 4.59 2.59
N PHE A 59 -1.10 4.13 1.67
CA PHE A 59 -0.71 3.76 0.31
C PHE A 59 -0.08 4.93 -0.44
N TRP A 60 -0.72 6.11 -0.45
CA TRP A 60 -0.18 7.28 -1.14
C TRP A 60 1.16 7.72 -0.54
N LEU A 61 1.29 7.74 0.79
CA LEU A 61 2.56 8.05 1.46
C LEU A 61 3.67 7.07 1.10
N LEU A 62 3.40 5.76 1.20
CA LEU A 62 4.38 4.73 0.86
C LEU A 62 4.69 4.71 -0.63
N SER A 63 3.73 5.06 -1.50
CA SER A 63 3.96 5.10 -2.95
C SER A 63 4.86 6.27 -3.35
N ILE A 64 4.79 7.38 -2.61
CA ILE A 64 5.74 8.48 -2.72
C ILE A 64 7.11 8.04 -2.17
N LEU A 65 7.13 7.47 -0.95
CA LEU A 65 8.35 7.08 -0.25
C LEU A 65 9.18 6.03 -0.99
N PHE A 66 8.55 4.95 -1.45
CA PHE A 66 9.24 3.85 -2.14
C PHE A 66 9.33 4.05 -3.66
N MET A 67 8.70 5.11 -4.19
CA MET A 67 8.62 5.40 -5.62
C MET A 67 8.07 4.21 -6.45
N SER A 68 7.35 3.29 -5.79
CA SER A 68 6.90 2.00 -6.29
C SER A 68 5.49 1.72 -5.76
N SER A 69 4.51 1.68 -6.67
CA SER A 69 3.12 1.38 -6.29
C SER A 69 2.94 -0.07 -5.84
N SER A 70 3.69 -1.02 -6.40
CA SER A 70 3.57 -2.44 -6.03
C SER A 70 4.09 -2.70 -4.62
N THR A 71 5.22 -2.10 -4.26
CA THR A 71 5.81 -2.23 -2.93
C THR A 71 4.96 -1.47 -1.92
N ALA A 72 4.53 -0.24 -2.25
CA ALA A 72 3.65 0.54 -1.39
C ALA A 72 2.32 -0.13 -1.06
N LEU A 73 1.67 -0.77 -2.06
CA LEU A 73 0.40 -1.46 -1.83
C LEU A 73 0.56 -2.63 -0.84
N ARG A 74 1.62 -3.44 -0.99
CA ARG A 74 1.87 -4.58 -0.09
C ARG A 74 2.05 -4.12 1.35
N TRP A 75 2.89 -3.10 1.56
CA TRP A 75 3.13 -2.55 2.88
C TRP A 75 1.89 -1.86 3.44
N ALA A 76 1.14 -1.11 2.62
CA ALA A 76 -0.10 -0.47 3.05
C ALA A 76 -1.15 -1.49 3.50
N VAL A 77 -1.35 -2.57 2.74
CA VAL A 77 -2.26 -3.67 3.11
C VAL A 77 -1.81 -4.32 4.41
N GLY A 78 -0.52 -4.63 4.54
CA GLY A 78 0.03 -5.23 5.76
C GLY A 78 -0.15 -4.38 7.01
N ILE A 79 0.19 -3.09 6.93
CA ILE A 79 0.04 -2.15 8.05
C ILE A 79 -1.45 -1.98 8.41
N THR A 80 -2.30 -1.81 7.41
CA THR A 80 -3.75 -1.62 7.63
C THR A 80 -4.39 -2.87 8.22
N MET A 81 -3.99 -4.07 7.76
CA MET A 81 -4.48 -5.33 8.33
C MET A 81 -4.10 -5.47 9.80
N PHE A 82 -2.87 -5.09 10.17
CA PHE A 82 -2.45 -5.09 11.56
C PHE A 82 -3.25 -4.07 12.42
N LEU A 83 -3.49 -2.87 11.89
CA LEU A 83 -4.32 -1.86 12.55
C LEU A 83 -5.75 -2.35 12.76
N GLU A 84 -6.36 -2.97 11.75
CA GLU A 84 -7.72 -3.51 11.84
C GLU A 84 -7.81 -4.62 12.90
N LEU A 85 -6.85 -5.55 12.91
CA LEU A 85 -6.76 -6.57 13.97
C LEU A 85 -6.65 -5.93 15.36
N ARG A 86 -5.87 -4.84 15.48
CA ARG A 86 -5.71 -4.11 16.74
C ARG A 86 -7.02 -3.48 17.20
N VAL A 87 -7.79 -2.89 16.28
CA VAL A 87 -9.11 -2.30 16.57
C VAL A 87 -10.12 -3.37 17.00
N LEU A 88 -10.08 -4.55 16.37
CA LEU A 88 -10.93 -5.69 16.72
C LEU A 88 -10.54 -6.39 18.05
N GLY A 89 -9.50 -5.91 18.74
CA GLY A 89 -8.99 -6.52 19.97
C GLY A 89 -8.18 -7.82 19.75
N LEU A 90 -8.01 -8.24 18.49
CA LEU A 90 -7.23 -9.42 18.10
C LEU A 90 -5.75 -9.09 17.83
N GLY A 91 -5.37 -7.81 17.81
CA GLY A 91 -4.02 -7.37 17.47
C GLY A 91 -3.03 -7.58 18.62
N SER A 92 -2.31 -8.69 18.59
CA SER A 92 -1.15 -8.95 19.45
C SER A 92 0.16 -8.59 18.75
N ILE A 93 1.24 -8.41 19.53
CA ILE A 93 2.60 -8.22 18.98
C ILE A 93 2.98 -9.41 18.08
N LEU A 94 2.57 -10.62 18.45
CA LEU A 94 2.82 -11.84 17.67
C LEU A 94 2.15 -11.78 16.29
N ASN A 95 0.91 -11.27 16.20
CA ASN A 95 0.23 -11.07 14.92
C ASN A 95 0.96 -10.04 14.05
N GLY A 96 1.50 -8.98 14.66
CA GLY A 96 2.33 -8.01 13.96
C GLY A 96 3.61 -8.63 13.37
N ILE A 97 4.31 -9.45 14.16
CA ILE A 97 5.51 -10.16 13.70
C ILE A 97 5.18 -11.13 12.57
N LEU A 98 4.07 -11.87 12.67
CA LEU A 98 3.63 -12.81 11.63
C LEU A 98 3.31 -12.08 10.31
N ILE A 99 2.58 -10.97 10.39
CA ILE A 99 2.27 -10.14 9.21
C ILE A 99 3.56 -9.60 8.59
N LEU A 100 4.48 -9.05 9.40
CA LEU A 100 5.77 -8.58 8.90
C LEU A 100 6.58 -9.69 8.24
N GLY A 101 6.66 -10.87 8.87
CA GLY A 101 7.36 -12.03 8.31
C GLY A 101 6.77 -12.48 6.97
N LEU A 102 5.44 -12.47 6.84
CA LEU A 102 4.74 -12.78 5.60
C LEU A 102 5.05 -11.76 4.50
N LEU A 103 4.99 -10.46 4.82
CA LEU A 103 5.30 -9.39 3.87
C LEU A 103 6.74 -9.44 3.38
N VAL A 104 7.70 -9.64 4.29
CA VAL A 104 9.13 -9.74 3.94
C VAL A 104 9.37 -10.98 3.09
N SER A 105 8.81 -12.13 3.45
CA SER A 105 8.93 -13.36 2.67
C SER A 105 8.36 -13.21 1.26
N TRP A 106 7.21 -12.53 1.15
CA TRP A 106 6.61 -12.20 -0.13
C TRP A 106 7.53 -11.30 -0.97
N GLU A 107 8.08 -10.25 -0.38
CA GLU A 107 8.98 -9.32 -1.07
C GLU A 107 10.19 -10.08 -1.65
N VAL A 108 10.85 -10.90 -0.83
CA VAL A 108 11.99 -11.73 -1.25
C VAL A 108 11.63 -12.69 -2.38
N TYR A 109 10.48 -13.36 -2.29
CA TYR A 109 10.01 -14.28 -3.33
C TYR A 109 9.74 -13.56 -4.66
N THR A 110 9.10 -12.40 -4.62
CA THR A 110 8.83 -11.61 -5.84
C THR A 110 10.10 -11.07 -6.49
N HIS A 111 11.12 -10.74 -5.70
CA HIS A 111 12.43 -10.35 -6.24
C HIS A 111 13.12 -11.53 -6.91
N LYS A 112 13.14 -12.71 -6.27
CA LYS A 112 13.79 -13.90 -6.82
C LYS A 112 13.16 -14.34 -8.15
N SER A 113 11.83 -14.41 -8.21
CA SER A 113 11.10 -14.82 -9.42
C SER A 113 11.32 -13.86 -10.59
N ARG A 114 11.42 -12.55 -10.33
CA ARG A 114 11.72 -11.55 -11.36
C ARG A 114 13.11 -11.73 -11.96
N THR A 115 14.11 -12.03 -11.15
CA THR A 115 15.49 -12.28 -11.62
C THR A 115 15.56 -13.53 -12.49
N GLN A 116 14.90 -14.62 -12.08
CA GLN A 116 14.86 -15.87 -12.85
C GLN A 116 14.16 -15.72 -14.21
N GLY A 117 13.08 -14.93 -14.28
CA GLY A 117 12.40 -14.65 -15.54
C GLY A 117 13.29 -13.93 -16.56
N ILE A 118 14.12 -12.99 -16.10
CA ILE A 118 15.04 -12.24 -16.97
C ILE A 118 16.18 -13.13 -17.48
N GLU A 119 16.67 -14.04 -16.65
CA GLU A 119 17.72 -15.00 -17.03
C GLU A 119 17.23 -15.96 -18.12
N ASN A 120 16.05 -16.54 -17.93
CA ASN A 120 15.45 -17.46 -18.92
C ASN A 120 15.16 -16.79 -20.27
N SER A 121 14.73 -15.52 -20.29
CA SER A 121 14.51 -14.80 -21.55
C SER A 121 15.81 -14.56 -22.33
N ARG A 122 16.93 -14.31 -21.64
CA ARG A 122 18.23 -14.11 -22.33
C ARG A 122 18.81 -15.39 -22.90
N LEU A 123 18.53 -16.53 -22.27
CA LEU A 123 18.96 -17.83 -22.78
C LEU A 123 18.20 -18.22 -24.04
N GLN A 124 16.89 -17.90 -24.11
CA GLN A 124 16.10 -18.11 -25.33
C GLN A 124 16.56 -17.23 -26.50
N ASP A 125 16.83 -15.94 -26.26
CA ASP A 125 17.32 -15.03 -27.31
C ASP A 125 18.74 -15.37 -27.81
N GLY A 126 19.52 -16.11 -27.02
CA GLY A 126 20.87 -16.56 -27.35
C GLY A 126 20.93 -17.90 -28.10
N GLU A 127 19.88 -18.72 -28.03
CA GLU A 127 19.75 -19.95 -28.83
C GLU A 127 19.15 -19.70 -30.24
N GLU A 128 18.48 -18.56 -30.45
CA GLU A 128 17.91 -18.18 -31.76
C GLU A 128 18.87 -17.39 -32.68
N ASN A 129 20.11 -17.10 -32.25
CA ASN A 129 21.16 -16.44 -33.05
C ASN A 129 22.35 -17.36 -33.32
#